data_AF-A0A8H3QU85-F1
#
_entry.id   AF-A0A8H3QU85-F1
#
_cell.length_a   1.000
_cell.length_b   1.000
_cell.length_c   1.000
_cell.angle_alpha   90.00
_cell.angle_beta   90.00
_cell.angle_gamma   90.00
#
_symmetry.space_group_name_H-M   'P 1'
#
loop_
_entity.id
_entity.type
_entity.pdbx_description
1 polymer ?
#
loop_
_entity_poly.entity_id
_entity_poly.type
_entity_poly.pdbx_seq_one_letter_code
_entity_poly.pdbx_strand_id
1 'polypeptide(L)'
;MSDNCIDIESEQDASEISEAEEYGIDEVKLQIVIEKEGKKTSTSKAITIKPVEYINIVERINDAVRKMLNNKKLKPGDYKMSYKAINTCGSSSTLEDKLDFNEFVEDYKRVTSANIKMSIIIVIDDPKRSKRFKEDVSNKKKKKSHFIQENSASEEDVSNKKKRKVVL
;
A
#
# COMPACT_ATOMS: atom_id res chain seq x y z
N MET A 1 65.11 16.57 32.05
CA MET A 1 64.28 15.36 32.05
C MET A 1 63.04 15.72 31.26
N SER A 2 62.97 15.21 30.04
CA SER A 2 61.81 15.22 29.15
C SER A 2 60.70 14.35 29.74
N ASP A 3 59.44 14.72 29.48
CA ASP A 3 58.21 13.88 29.39
C ASP A 3 57.05 14.87 29.19
N ASN A 4 56.67 15.27 27.96
CA ASN A 4 55.85 14.55 26.98
C ASN A 4 54.49 14.07 27.53
N CYS A 5 53.53 14.98 27.69
CA CYS A 5 52.12 14.60 27.75
C CYS A 5 51.51 14.73 26.36
N ILE A 6 51.14 13.58 25.81
CA ILE A 6 50.49 13.37 24.52
C ILE A 6 49.06 13.92 24.62
N ASP A 7 48.73 14.86 23.75
CA ASP A 7 47.34 15.21 23.44
C ASP A 7 46.72 14.01 22.74
N ILE A 8 45.79 13.32 23.42
CA ILE A 8 44.95 12.33 22.77
C ILE A 8 43.73 13.09 22.27
N GLU A 9 43.86 13.69 21.08
CA GLU A 9 42.71 14.02 20.26
C GLU A 9 42.04 12.69 19.90
N SER A 10 40.95 12.35 20.61
CA SER A 10 40.11 11.24 20.19
C SER A 10 39.34 11.69 18.96
N GLU A 11 39.93 11.44 17.80
CA GLU A 11 39.21 11.37 16.53
C GLU A 11 38.19 10.23 16.68
N GLN A 12 36.98 10.58 17.14
CA GLN A 12 35.83 9.72 16.94
C GLN A 12 35.56 9.70 15.43
N ASP A 13 36.22 8.76 14.78
CA ASP A 13 35.94 8.32 13.42
C ASP A 13 34.47 7.88 13.39
N ALA A 14 33.61 8.80 12.98
CA ALA A 14 32.22 8.54 12.66
C ALA A 14 32.17 7.77 11.34
N SER A 15 32.76 6.57 11.34
CA SER A 15 32.49 5.57 10.33
C SER A 15 31.08 5.07 10.60
N GLU A 16 30.11 5.81 10.07
CA GLU A 16 28.70 5.45 9.98
C GLU A 16 28.63 4.11 9.22
N ILE A 17 28.71 3.02 9.97
CA ILE A 17 28.58 1.67 9.47
C ILE A 17 27.15 1.57 8.97
N SER A 18 26.94 1.74 7.66
CA SER A 18 25.65 1.48 7.06
C SER A 18 25.34 0.00 7.30
N GLU A 19 24.45 -0.29 8.25
CA GLU A 19 24.00 -1.65 8.52
C GLU A 19 23.45 -2.23 7.20
N ALA A 20 24.10 -3.30 6.72
CA ALA A 20 23.66 -3.98 5.52
C ALA A 20 22.23 -4.51 5.78
N GLU A 21 21.32 -4.30 4.83
CA GLU A 21 19.95 -4.78 4.95
C GLU A 21 19.93 -6.32 4.88
N GLU A 22 19.92 -6.99 6.03
CA GLU A 22 19.91 -8.45 6.09
C GLU A 22 18.51 -9.00 6.37
N TYR A 23 17.89 -9.57 5.34
CA TYR A 23 16.53 -10.11 5.40
C TYR A 23 16.45 -11.62 5.58
N GLY A 24 17.57 -12.33 5.65
CA GLY A 24 17.60 -13.80 5.73
C GLY A 24 17.02 -14.51 4.50
N ILE A 25 16.93 -13.82 3.36
CA ILE A 25 16.55 -14.38 2.06
C ILE A 25 17.44 -13.76 0.96
N ASP A 26 17.98 -14.60 0.08
CA ASP A 26 18.90 -14.14 -0.98
C ASP A 26 18.17 -13.72 -2.27
N GLU A 27 16.95 -14.24 -2.48
CA GLU A 27 16.19 -14.02 -3.70
C GLU A 27 14.69 -13.92 -3.45
N VAL A 28 14.02 -13.08 -4.26
CA VAL A 28 12.57 -13.13 -4.42
C VAL A 28 12.16 -13.51 -5.84
N LYS A 29 11.12 -14.33 -5.96
CA LYS A 29 10.47 -14.72 -7.21
C LYS A 29 9.06 -14.18 -7.23
N LEU A 30 8.79 -13.24 -8.13
CA LEU A 30 7.55 -12.47 -8.17
C LEU A 30 6.87 -12.60 -9.53
N GLN A 31 5.54 -12.56 -9.54
CA GLN A 31 4.77 -12.26 -10.74
C GLN A 31 4.36 -10.79 -10.72
N ILE A 32 4.83 -9.98 -11.66
CA ILE A 32 4.30 -8.63 -11.87
C ILE A 32 3.02 -8.74 -12.69
N VAL A 33 1.95 -8.10 -12.23
CA VAL A 33 0.66 -7.99 -12.91
C VAL A 33 0.36 -6.52 -13.10
N ILE A 34 0.16 -6.08 -14.34
CA ILE A 34 -0.23 -4.71 -14.66
C ILE A 34 -1.71 -4.68 -14.98
N GLU A 35 -2.45 -3.89 -14.21
CA GLU A 35 -3.86 -3.61 -14.38
C GLU A 35 -4.04 -2.16 -14.86
N LYS A 36 -4.85 -1.99 -15.91
CA LYS A 36 -5.24 -0.65 -16.38
C LYS A 36 -6.60 -0.34 -15.81
N GLU A 37 -6.72 0.80 -15.13
CA GLU A 37 -7.98 1.18 -14.52
C GLU A 37 -9.13 1.22 -15.57
N GLY A 38 -10.22 0.52 -15.27
CA GLY A 38 -11.38 0.44 -16.16
C GLY A 38 -11.24 -0.50 -17.37
N LYS A 39 -10.14 -1.26 -17.50
CA LYS A 39 -9.99 -2.33 -18.50
C LYS A 39 -9.94 -3.69 -17.82
N LYS A 40 -10.61 -4.68 -18.42
CA LYS A 40 -10.62 -6.07 -17.92
C LYS A 40 -9.35 -6.86 -18.27
N THR A 41 -8.45 -6.29 -19.06
CA THR A 41 -7.23 -6.97 -19.50
C THR A 41 -6.07 -6.60 -18.59
N SER A 42 -5.39 -7.62 -18.07
CA SER A 42 -4.11 -7.49 -17.37
C SER A 42 -3.00 -8.13 -18.18
N THR A 43 -1.76 -7.74 -17.92
CA THR A 43 -0.57 -8.38 -18.48
C THR A 43 0.35 -8.76 -17.33
N SER A 44 0.92 -9.96 -17.37
CA SER A 44 1.79 -10.42 -16.30
C SER A 44 3.13 -10.97 -16.79
N LYS A 45 4.14 -10.89 -15.92
CA LYS A 45 5.48 -11.43 -16.17
C LYS A 45 6.13 -11.89 -14.86
N ALA A 46 6.74 -13.07 -14.88
CA ALA A 46 7.55 -13.54 -13.77
C ALA A 46 8.94 -12.90 -13.79
N ILE A 47 9.46 -12.54 -12.62
CA ILE A 47 10.81 -12.02 -12.42
C ILE A 47 11.44 -12.64 -11.18
N THR A 48 12.77 -12.69 -11.17
CA THR A 48 13.58 -13.07 -10.00
C THR A 48 14.52 -11.91 -9.70
N ILE A 49 14.64 -11.51 -8.44
CA ILE A 49 15.48 -10.39 -8.01
C ILE A 49 16.46 -10.87 -6.93
N LYS A 50 17.72 -10.45 -7.07
CA LYS A 50 18.85 -10.64 -6.15
C LYS A 50 19.73 -9.38 -6.14
N PRO A 51 20.33 -8.97 -5.01
CA PRO A 51 19.99 -9.38 -3.64
C PRO A 51 18.61 -8.85 -3.22
N VAL A 52 18.09 -9.31 -2.08
CA VAL A 52 16.84 -8.77 -1.51
C VAL A 52 17.18 -7.54 -0.67
N GLU A 53 17.12 -6.39 -1.32
CA GLU A 53 17.30 -5.06 -0.71
C GLU A 53 16.19 -4.15 -1.21
N TYR A 54 15.70 -3.22 -0.39
CA TYR A 54 14.54 -2.41 -0.75
C TYR A 54 14.73 -1.67 -2.07
N ILE A 55 15.85 -0.95 -2.21
CA ILE A 55 16.16 -0.16 -3.40
C ILE A 55 16.23 -1.07 -4.63
N ASN A 56 16.99 -2.17 -4.57
CA ASN A 56 17.12 -3.09 -5.69
C ASN A 56 15.77 -3.71 -6.09
N ILE A 57 14.93 -4.10 -5.13
CA ILE A 57 13.63 -4.70 -5.42
C ILE A 57 12.72 -3.70 -6.13
N VAL A 58 12.59 -2.49 -5.59
CA VAL A 58 11.77 -1.42 -6.17
C VAL A 58 12.27 -1.06 -7.56
N GLU A 59 13.57 -0.84 -7.75
CA GLU A 59 14.15 -0.50 -9.07
C GLU A 59 13.91 -1.59 -10.11
N ARG A 60 14.10 -2.86 -9.75
CA ARG A 60 13.92 -4.00 -10.66
C ARG A 60 12.46 -4.18 -11.05
N ILE A 61 11.52 -3.95 -10.12
CA ILE A 61 10.08 -3.91 -10.43
C ILE A 61 9.79 -2.77 -11.39
N ASN A 62 10.26 -1.56 -11.11
CA ASN A 62 10.03 -0.37 -11.94
C ASN A 62 10.53 -0.58 -13.39
N ASP A 63 11.72 -1.15 -13.54
CA ASP A 63 12.30 -1.49 -14.84
C ASP A 63 11.47 -2.54 -15.60
N ALA A 64 10.98 -3.55 -14.90
CA ALA A 64 10.11 -4.56 -15.50
C ALA A 64 8.79 -3.93 -15.98
N VAL A 65 8.19 -3.05 -15.18
CA VAL A 65 6.96 -2.32 -15.54
C VAL A 65 7.17 -1.45 -16.78
N ARG A 66 8.25 -0.65 -16.82
CA ARG A 66 8.62 0.17 -17.99
C ARG A 66 8.76 -0.66 -19.26
N LYS A 67 9.43 -1.81 -19.17
CA LYS A 67 9.61 -2.75 -20.28
C LYS A 67 8.28 -3.33 -20.75
N MET A 68 7.43 -3.79 -19.82
CA MET A 68 6.11 -4.36 -20.15
C MET A 68 5.16 -3.36 -20.81
N LEU A 69 5.27 -2.07 -20.46
CA LEU A 69 4.45 -1.01 -21.04
C LEU A 69 5.06 -0.36 -22.28
N ASN A 70 6.31 -0.70 -22.61
CA ASN A 70 7.12 0.00 -23.60
C ASN A 70 7.17 1.53 -23.37
N ASN A 71 7.23 1.95 -22.10
CA ASN A 71 7.21 3.36 -21.71
C ASN A 71 8.42 3.71 -20.84
N LYS A 72 9.46 4.30 -21.46
CA LYS A 72 10.70 4.70 -20.78
C LYS A 72 10.53 5.92 -19.85
N LYS A 73 9.45 6.69 -20.01
CA LYS A 73 9.22 7.93 -19.23
C LYS A 73 8.42 7.70 -17.95
N LEU A 74 7.92 6.48 -17.73
CA LEU A 74 7.14 6.13 -16.54
C LEU A 74 7.99 6.29 -15.27
N LYS A 75 7.47 7.02 -14.31
CA LYS A 75 8.05 7.23 -12.99
C LYS A 75 7.36 6.33 -11.95
N PRO A 76 8.03 5.99 -10.84
CA PRO A 76 7.42 5.18 -9.78
C PRO A 76 6.12 5.77 -9.20
N GLY A 77 5.99 7.10 -9.18
CA GLY A 77 4.76 7.79 -8.74
C GLY A 77 3.63 7.85 -9.77
N ASP A 78 3.81 7.31 -10.98
CA ASP A 78 2.77 7.31 -12.02
C ASP A 78 1.81 6.12 -11.89
N TYR A 79 2.02 5.23 -10.90
CA TYR A 79 1.18 4.06 -10.64
C TYR A 79 1.19 3.71 -9.16
N LYS A 80 0.21 2.91 -8.76
CA LYS A 80 0.14 2.33 -7.41
C LYS A 80 0.72 0.92 -7.43
N MET A 81 1.49 0.58 -6.40
CA MET A 81 2.10 -0.73 -6.21
C MET A 81 1.50 -1.40 -4.98
N SER A 82 1.06 -2.65 -5.14
CA SER A 82 0.62 -3.50 -4.05
C SER A 82 1.08 -4.94 -4.28
N TYR A 83 0.96 -5.80 -3.28
CA TYR A 83 1.33 -7.21 -3.39
C TYR A 83 0.24 -8.13 -2.82
N LYS A 84 0.19 -9.36 -3.32
CA LYS A 84 -0.66 -10.42 -2.77
C LYS A 84 -0.15 -11.80 -3.12
N ALA A 85 -0.47 -12.78 -2.27
CA ALA A 85 -0.32 -14.17 -2.59
C ALA A 85 -1.28 -14.56 -3.74
N ILE A 86 -0.78 -15.37 -4.67
CA ILE A 86 -1.54 -15.81 -5.83
C ILE A 86 -2.53 -16.88 -5.39
N ASN A 87 -3.77 -16.79 -5.91
CA ASN A 87 -4.87 -17.73 -5.64
C ASN A 87 -5.34 -17.80 -4.18
N THR A 88 -4.98 -16.82 -3.34
CA THR A 88 -5.52 -16.71 -1.98
C THR A 88 -6.70 -15.75 -1.95
N CYS A 89 -7.70 -16.06 -1.13
CA CYS A 89 -8.78 -15.12 -0.81
C CYS A 89 -8.24 -14.08 0.17
N GLY A 90 -7.93 -12.88 -0.32
CA GLY A 90 -7.43 -11.79 0.50
C GLY A 90 -7.26 -10.50 -0.32
N SER A 91 -7.32 -9.36 0.37
CA SER A 91 -6.95 -8.07 -0.20
C SER A 91 -5.44 -8.01 -0.46
N SER A 92 -5.01 -7.16 -1.39
CA SER A 92 -3.60 -6.84 -1.55
C SER A 92 -3.14 -5.84 -0.49
N SER A 93 -1.89 -5.96 -0.05
CA SER A 93 -1.21 -4.98 0.81
C SER A 93 -0.41 -3.98 -0.03
N THR A 94 -0.32 -2.74 0.42
CA THR A 94 0.42 -1.67 -0.26
C THR A 94 1.93 -1.91 -0.22
N LEU A 95 2.67 -1.40 -1.21
CA LEU A 95 4.13 -1.41 -1.23
C LEU A 95 4.65 -0.05 -1.71
N GLU A 96 4.58 0.95 -0.85
CA GLU A 96 4.95 2.35 -1.15
C GLU A 96 6.29 2.73 -0.53
N ASP A 97 6.56 2.28 0.69
CA ASP A 97 7.75 2.67 1.45
C ASP A 97 8.55 1.49 2.03
N LYS A 98 9.55 1.83 2.84
CA LYS A 98 10.45 0.86 3.47
C LYS A 98 9.76 0.02 4.56
N LEU A 99 8.78 0.59 5.26
CA LEU A 99 8.03 -0.14 6.28
C LEU A 99 7.15 -1.20 5.62
N ASP A 100 6.44 -0.84 4.54
CA ASP A 100 5.68 -1.78 3.73
C ASP A 100 6.59 -2.89 3.17
N PHE A 101 7.81 -2.55 2.77
CA PHE A 101 8.78 -3.53 2.28
C PHE A 101 9.18 -4.56 3.33
N ASN A 102 9.36 -4.14 4.59
CA ASN A 102 9.66 -5.07 5.67
C ASN A 102 8.49 -6.05 5.90
N GLU A 103 7.24 -5.58 5.85
CA GLU A 103 6.05 -6.44 5.90
C GLU A 103 6.00 -7.40 4.70
N PHE A 104 6.26 -6.87 3.49
CA PHE A 104 6.34 -7.66 2.27
C PHE A 104 7.35 -8.81 2.37
N VAL A 105 8.53 -8.58 2.97
CA VAL A 105 9.54 -9.63 3.14
C VAL A 105 9.04 -10.75 4.05
N GLU A 106 8.45 -10.40 5.19
CA GLU A 106 7.91 -11.39 6.13
C GLU A 106 6.74 -12.17 5.54
N ASP A 107 5.85 -11.47 4.82
CA ASP A 107 4.77 -12.08 4.08
C ASP A 107 5.28 -13.01 2.97
N TYR A 108 6.31 -12.57 2.23
CA TYR A 108 6.93 -13.36 1.18
C TYR A 108 7.52 -14.66 1.74
N LYS A 109 8.27 -14.61 2.85
CA LYS A 109 8.78 -15.80 3.53
C LYS A 109 7.66 -16.76 3.91
N ARG A 110 6.60 -16.24 4.54
CA ARG A 110 5.44 -17.03 4.98
C ARG A 110 4.72 -17.69 3.81
N VAL A 111 4.43 -16.92 2.75
CA VAL A 111 3.71 -17.37 1.55
C VAL A 111 4.52 -18.41 0.78
N THR A 112 5.83 -18.20 0.60
CA THR A 112 6.69 -19.13 -0.13
C THR A 112 7.02 -20.40 0.66
N SER A 113 7.03 -20.34 1.99
CA SER A 113 7.11 -21.54 2.85
C SER A 113 5.90 -22.46 2.66
N ALA A 114 4.74 -21.90 2.32
CA ALA A 114 3.54 -22.66 1.92
C ALA A 114 3.54 -23.07 0.42
N ASN A 115 4.66 -22.87 -0.30
CA ASN A 115 4.79 -23.09 -1.74
C ASN A 115 3.78 -22.28 -2.58
N ILE A 116 3.35 -21.13 -2.07
CA ILE A 116 2.48 -20.18 -2.77
C ILE A 116 3.35 -19.11 -3.41
N LYS A 117 2.98 -18.68 -4.62
CA LYS A 117 3.68 -17.60 -5.33
C LYS A 117 3.14 -16.24 -4.89
N MET A 118 4.01 -15.25 -4.85
CA MET A 118 3.64 -13.85 -4.59
C MET A 118 3.55 -13.06 -5.91
N SER A 119 2.59 -12.15 -5.99
CA SER A 119 2.43 -11.21 -7.10
C SER A 119 2.56 -9.77 -6.63
N ILE A 120 3.14 -8.93 -7.49
CA ILE A 120 3.09 -7.48 -7.40
C ILE A 120 2.01 -7.00 -8.38
N ILE A 121 1.07 -6.21 -7.91
CA ILE A 121 0.01 -5.60 -8.71
C ILE A 121 0.37 -4.14 -8.93
N ILE A 122 0.32 -3.73 -10.19
CA ILE A 122 0.61 -2.37 -10.64
C ILE A 122 -0.66 -1.81 -11.26
N VAL A 123 -1.23 -0.78 -10.63
CA VAL A 123 -2.44 -0.12 -11.13
C VAL A 123 -2.06 1.23 -11.72
N ILE A 124 -2.36 1.41 -13.00
CA ILE A 124 -2.09 2.64 -13.74
C ILE A 124 -3.42 3.34 -13.99
N ASP A 125 -3.54 4.57 -13.47
CA ASP A 125 -4.70 5.43 -13.70
C ASP A 125 -4.77 5.79 -15.19
N ASP A 126 -5.97 5.77 -15.77
CA ASP A 126 -6.14 6.32 -17.12
C ASP A 126 -6.09 7.85 -17.04
N PRO A 127 -5.06 8.52 -17.63
CA PRO A 127 -4.95 9.97 -17.56
C PRO A 127 -6.19 10.69 -18.12
N LYS A 128 -6.98 10.04 -18.99
CA LYS A 128 -8.24 10.58 -19.51
C LYS A 128 -9.35 10.69 -18.46
N ARG A 129 -9.28 9.96 -17.36
CA ARG A 129 -10.27 10.00 -16.25
C ARG A 129 -9.83 10.90 -15.08
N SER A 130 -8.54 11.22 -14.96
CA SER A 130 -7.99 12.06 -13.88
C SER A 130 -8.49 13.52 -13.85
N LYS A 131 -9.15 14.00 -14.92
CA LYS A 131 -9.77 15.34 -14.95
C LYS A 131 -11.00 15.50 -14.05
N ARG A 132 -11.45 14.45 -13.36
CA ARG A 132 -12.74 14.45 -12.63
C ARG A 132 -12.66 14.58 -11.11
N PHE A 133 -11.47 14.77 -10.52
CA PHE A 133 -11.31 14.88 -9.06
C PHE A 133 -10.38 16.03 -8.64
N LYS A 134 -10.65 17.24 -9.14
CA LYS A 134 -10.18 18.49 -8.52
C LYS A 134 -11.39 19.42 -8.40
N GLU A 135 -11.68 19.89 -7.19
CA GLU A 135 -12.95 20.47 -6.67
C GLU A 135 -14.04 19.39 -6.49
N ASP A 136 -14.47 19.02 -5.28
CA ASP A 136 -15.07 19.87 -4.26
C ASP A 136 -14.63 19.52 -2.83
N VAL A 137 -13.67 20.28 -2.28
CA VAL A 137 -13.49 20.40 -0.82
C VAL A 137 -13.31 21.87 -0.49
N SER A 138 -14.40 22.64 -0.58
CA SER A 138 -14.63 23.83 0.28
C SER A 138 -15.92 24.53 -0.13
N ASN A 139 -16.98 24.37 0.66
CA ASN A 139 -17.85 25.49 1.06
C ASN A 139 -18.76 25.07 2.22
N LYS A 140 -18.16 24.94 3.40
CA LYS A 140 -18.88 24.98 4.67
C LYS A 140 -19.13 26.45 5.02
N LYS A 141 -20.28 27.00 4.65
CA LYS A 141 -20.78 28.28 5.18
C LYS A 141 -22.08 28.05 5.95
N LYS A 142 -21.99 28.32 7.26
CA LYS A 142 -23.02 28.20 8.30
C LYS A 142 -24.22 29.14 8.05
N LYS A 143 -25.45 28.71 8.37
CA LYS A 143 -26.37 29.48 9.24
C LYS A 143 -27.52 28.62 9.79
N LYS A 144 -27.79 28.82 11.09
CA LYS A 144 -28.76 28.17 11.97
C LYS A 144 -29.84 29.19 12.34
N SER A 145 -31.12 28.82 12.28
CA SER A 145 -32.32 29.37 13.01
C SER A 145 -33.58 28.98 12.21
N HIS A 146 -34.76 28.61 12.71
CA HIS A 146 -35.45 28.58 14.01
C HIS A 146 -36.59 27.55 13.84
N PHE A 147 -36.71 26.50 14.65
CA PHE A 147 -37.67 26.35 15.75
C PHE A 147 -39.08 26.95 15.53
N ILE A 148 -40.07 26.08 15.30
CA ILE A 148 -41.38 26.16 15.97
C ILE A 148 -41.75 24.75 16.44
N GLN A 149 -42.09 24.69 17.72
CA GLN A 149 -42.52 23.58 18.55
C GLN A 149 -44.03 23.72 18.77
N GLU A 150 -44.79 22.65 18.61
CA GLU A 150 -45.97 22.34 19.43
C GLU A 150 -45.93 20.81 19.64
N ASN A 151 -45.42 20.33 20.78
CA ASN A 151 -46.12 20.03 22.04
C ASN A 151 -47.20 18.94 21.83
N SER A 152 -47.29 17.86 22.61
CA SER A 152 -46.71 17.57 23.93
C SER A 152 -47.20 16.18 24.39
N ALA A 153 -46.38 15.53 25.23
CA ALA A 153 -46.75 14.53 26.26
C ALA A 153 -47.33 13.19 25.74
N SER A 154 -47.08 12.02 26.32
CA SER A 154 -46.36 11.58 27.52
C SER A 154 -46.36 10.05 27.49
N GLU A 155 -45.30 9.46 28.03
CA GLU A 155 -45.31 8.26 28.89
C GLU A 155 -45.82 6.90 28.39
N GLU A 156 -45.04 5.90 28.80
CA GLU A 156 -45.40 4.53 29.15
C GLU A 156 -45.65 3.43 28.10
N ASP A 157 -44.99 2.31 28.43
CA ASP A 157 -45.41 0.91 28.34
C ASP A 157 -45.50 0.14 27.01
N VAL A 158 -44.54 -0.79 26.88
CA VAL A 158 -44.72 -2.26 26.98
C VAL A 158 -45.93 -2.90 26.26
N SER A 159 -45.62 -4.03 25.62
CA SER A 159 -46.48 -5.19 25.34
C SER A 159 -47.13 -5.32 23.95
N ASN A 160 -46.54 -6.22 23.15
CA ASN A 160 -47.15 -7.46 22.64
C ASN A 160 -48.70 -7.52 22.50
N LYS A 161 -49.18 -7.77 21.28
CA LYS A 161 -50.11 -8.86 20.86
C LYS A 161 -50.77 -8.46 19.52
N LYS A 162 -50.49 -9.20 18.43
CA LYS A 162 -51.26 -10.36 17.95
C LYS A 162 -52.71 -10.01 17.55
N LYS A 163 -53.00 -10.02 16.23
CA LYS A 163 -53.92 -10.94 15.52
C LYS A 163 -54.57 -10.28 14.30
N ARG A 164 -54.46 -10.99 13.15
CA ARG A 164 -55.50 -11.31 12.12
C ARG A 164 -56.20 -10.11 11.43
N LYS A 165 -56.74 -10.14 10.21
CA LYS A 165 -57.13 -11.20 9.27
C LYS A 165 -57.29 -10.55 7.87
N VAL A 166 -56.95 -11.33 6.86
CA VAL A 166 -57.39 -11.39 5.44
C VAL A 166 -58.61 -10.55 5.01
N VAL A 167 -58.50 -9.89 3.84
CA VAL A 167 -59.41 -9.89 2.67
C VAL A 167 -58.48 -9.60 1.46
N LEU A 168 -58.34 -10.41 0.41
CA LEU A 168 -59.31 -11.04 -0.50
C LEU A 168 -59.01 -12.53 -0.73
#